data_AF-A0A8T6J1F2-F1
#
_entry.id   AF-A0A8T6J1F2-F1
#
_cell.length_a   1.000
_cell.length_b   1.000
_cell.length_c   1.000
_cell.angle_alpha   90.00
_cell.angle_beta   90.00
_cell.angle_gamma   90.00
#
_symmetry.space_group_name_H-M   'P 1'
#
loop_
_entity.id
_entity.type
_entity.pdbx_description
1 polymer ?
#
loop_
_entity_poly.entity_id
_entity_poly.type
_entity_poly.pdbx_seq_one_letter_code
_entity_poly.pdbx_strand_id
1 'polypeptide(L)'
;MAALSHITTAGQNRPAVNHRAGILAALLMLLGVLGWWLLFPTQAAAHANLASSDPPANSELETAPGRIIIWFTEPIEPGLSEIRVLDASGKQVDLGDSVVDDLNPLAMSVGLSDVPDGTYTVAWKNVSTVDGHRVRGSFVFAVGQPLSGAPVEQIDQPLLQSPVAPVLRWLTLLGALAMSGGLVFELLVTRPVLFGLRSTPVMMDVGRRLSYRSLGLTWLALAVFLGASVGQLLVLTVITHEVSSWGALPEPLWNTITATGWGEVWVWRMAAALAFGVVLCGLRFFAEPRPELYRTVVRTLALMLGGAVLWTLGLTSHGAATIDIRAMALTADFLHLAASAFWIGALFHFVMGLSTLLRGLPDGERRECLTEIVPRFSVVASLSVATIIVTGVFSGWAQVTVVEALNTPYGIT
;
A
#
# COMPACT_ATOMS: atom_id res chain seq x y z
N MET A 1 70.53 36.91 -29.90
CA MET A 1 70.06 35.54 -29.59
C MET A 1 69.26 35.61 -28.29
N ALA A 2 67.96 35.30 -28.40
CA ALA A 2 66.95 35.29 -27.34
C ALA A 2 67.31 34.28 -26.23
N ALA A 3 67.31 34.67 -24.95
CA ALA A 3 66.18 34.63 -24.00
C ALA A 3 65.67 33.22 -23.69
N LEU A 4 65.86 32.73 -22.46
CA LEU A 4 65.04 31.71 -21.79
C LEU A 4 65.46 31.58 -20.30
N SER A 5 64.67 32.15 -19.38
CA SER A 5 64.64 31.75 -17.98
C SER A 5 63.29 32.09 -17.35
N HIS A 6 62.79 31.16 -16.53
CA HIS A 6 61.62 31.22 -15.65
C HIS A 6 60.27 30.76 -16.24
N ILE A 7 59.94 29.49 -15.97
CA ILE A 7 58.55 29.04 -15.82
C ILE A 7 58.36 28.68 -14.34
N THR A 8 57.58 29.51 -13.66
CA THR A 8 57.07 29.34 -12.30
C THR A 8 55.94 28.33 -12.29
N THR A 9 56.02 27.30 -11.45
CA THR A 9 54.93 26.36 -11.17
C THR A 9 53.87 27.04 -10.30
N ALA A 10 52.78 27.51 -10.91
CA ALA A 10 51.59 27.95 -10.19
C ALA A 10 50.81 26.73 -9.68
N GLY A 11 50.74 26.59 -8.35
CA GLY A 11 49.88 25.61 -7.69
C GLY A 11 48.41 25.93 -7.95
N GLN A 12 47.72 25.04 -8.66
CA GLN A 12 46.28 25.11 -8.84
C GLN A 12 45.57 24.69 -7.55
N ASN A 13 45.14 25.68 -6.76
CA ASN A 13 44.15 25.50 -5.70
C ASN A 13 42.82 25.06 -6.32
N ARG A 14 42.52 23.75 -6.33
CA ARG A 14 41.17 23.26 -6.63
C ARG A 14 40.27 23.58 -5.44
N PRO A 15 39.17 24.34 -5.61
CA PRO A 15 38.28 24.66 -4.51
C PRO A 15 37.69 23.37 -3.92
N ALA A 16 37.70 23.27 -2.59
CA ALA A 16 37.09 22.15 -1.89
C ALA A 16 35.59 22.09 -2.24
N VAL A 17 35.20 21.10 -3.05
CA VAL A 17 33.81 20.86 -3.41
C VAL A 17 33.06 20.49 -2.13
N ASN A 18 32.17 21.39 -1.68
CA ASN A 18 31.41 21.19 -0.47
C ASN A 18 30.30 20.15 -0.72
N HIS A 19 30.65 18.86 -0.63
CA HIS A 19 29.75 17.73 -0.89
C HIS A 19 28.43 17.79 -0.08
N ARG A 20 28.45 18.47 1.07
CA ARG A 20 27.24 18.70 1.90
C ARG A 20 26.21 19.60 1.21
N ALA A 21 26.65 20.61 0.45
CA ALA A 21 25.75 21.51 -0.28
C ALA A 21 25.12 20.81 -1.50
N GLY A 22 25.88 19.94 -2.19
CA GLY A 22 25.36 19.14 -3.31
C GLY A 22 24.30 18.12 -2.88
N ILE A 23 24.49 17.45 -1.75
CA ILE A 23 23.50 16.50 -1.20
C ILE A 23 22.22 17.23 -0.76
N LEU A 24 22.35 18.38 -0.08
CA LEU A 24 21.20 19.17 0.35
C LEU A 24 20.38 19.69 -0.86
N ALA A 25 21.05 20.17 -1.90
CA ALA A 25 20.39 20.61 -3.13
C ALA A 25 19.65 19.46 -3.84
N ALA A 26 20.24 18.27 -3.92
CA ALA A 26 19.60 17.09 -4.50
C ALA A 26 18.35 16.66 -3.70
N LEU A 27 18.41 16.70 -2.36
CA LEU A 27 17.28 16.39 -1.50
C LEU A 27 16.15 17.42 -1.64
N LEU A 28 16.47 18.70 -1.72
CA LEU A 28 15.48 19.76 -1.93
C LEU A 28 14.84 19.68 -3.33
N MET A 29 15.61 19.30 -4.35
CA MET A 29 15.08 19.12 -5.70
C MET A 29 14.16 17.90 -5.78
N LEU A 30 14.53 16.78 -5.13
CA LEU A 30 13.68 15.60 -5.01
C LEU A 30 12.39 15.91 -4.23
N LEU A 31 12.49 16.63 -3.11
CA LEU A 31 11.34 17.11 -2.34
C LEU A 31 10.46 18.07 -3.15
N GLY A 32 11.05 18.92 -3.98
CA GLY A 32 10.33 19.83 -4.88
C GLY A 32 9.56 19.08 -5.97
N VAL A 33 10.17 18.04 -6.57
CA VAL A 33 9.50 17.18 -7.55
C VAL A 33 8.38 16.37 -6.89
N LEU A 34 8.62 15.77 -5.72
CA LEU A 34 7.58 15.08 -4.93
C LEU A 34 6.44 16.03 -4.53
N GLY A 35 6.79 17.26 -4.13
CA GLY A 35 5.83 18.31 -3.79
C GLY A 35 4.98 18.74 -4.97
N TRP A 36 5.56 18.82 -6.18
CA TRP A 36 4.84 19.15 -7.40
C TRP A 36 3.77 18.13 -7.77
N TRP A 37 4.05 16.83 -7.61
CA TRP A 37 3.08 15.76 -7.83
C TRP A 37 1.91 15.77 -6.83
N LEU A 38 2.12 16.29 -5.61
CA LEU A 38 1.08 16.42 -4.59
C LEU A 38 0.11 17.59 -4.82
N LEU A 39 0.42 18.52 -5.75
CA LEU A 39 -0.38 19.72 -6.00
C LEU A 39 -1.48 19.52 -7.06
N PHE A 40 -1.56 18.37 -7.72
CA PHE A 40 -2.57 18.06 -8.72
C PHE A 40 -3.42 16.85 -8.29
N PRO A 41 -4.35 16.99 -7.31
CA PRO A 41 -5.32 15.95 -7.05
C PRO A 41 -6.24 15.82 -8.28
N THR A 42 -6.09 14.75 -9.04
CA THR A 42 -7.07 14.36 -10.06
C THR A 42 -8.28 13.70 -9.38
N GLN A 43 -9.49 13.87 -9.94
CA GLN A 43 -10.71 13.28 -9.40
C GLN A 43 -10.74 11.76 -9.62
N ALA A 44 -10.16 10.99 -8.70
CA ALA A 44 -10.19 9.55 -8.69
C ALA A 44 -11.56 8.96 -8.28
N ALA A 45 -12.31 8.35 -9.21
CA ALA A 45 -13.54 7.60 -8.93
C ALA A 45 -13.24 6.22 -8.30
N ALA A 46 -12.66 6.22 -7.10
CA ALA A 46 -11.96 5.09 -6.49
C ALA A 46 -12.79 4.15 -5.61
N HIS A 47 -14.09 4.39 -5.47
CA HIS A 47 -14.93 3.65 -4.52
C HIS A 47 -15.74 2.55 -5.22
N ALA A 48 -16.34 1.66 -4.44
CA ALA A 48 -17.36 0.71 -4.91
C ALA A 48 -18.65 1.45 -5.34
N ASN A 49 -18.61 2.13 -6.48
CA ASN A 49 -19.72 2.88 -7.05
C ASN A 49 -20.72 1.93 -7.73
N LEU A 50 -21.96 2.38 -7.90
CA LEU A 50 -22.94 1.67 -8.73
C LEU A 50 -22.43 1.65 -10.18
N ALA A 51 -22.21 0.45 -10.71
CA ALA A 51 -21.83 0.22 -12.11
C ALA A 51 -23.09 0.04 -12.98
N SER A 52 -24.03 -0.77 -12.51
CA SER A 52 -25.33 -1.00 -13.17
C SER A 52 -26.36 -1.57 -12.19
N SER A 53 -27.63 -1.60 -12.60
CA SER A 53 -28.70 -2.23 -11.83
C SER A 53 -29.73 -2.90 -12.74
N ASP A 54 -30.43 -3.88 -12.18
CA ASP A 54 -31.64 -4.48 -12.75
C ASP A 54 -32.75 -4.44 -11.69
N PRO A 55 -33.85 -3.69 -11.91
CA PRO A 55 -34.14 -2.88 -13.08
C PRO A 55 -33.16 -1.71 -13.25
N PRO A 56 -33.01 -1.17 -14.49
CA PRO A 56 -32.15 -0.02 -14.72
C PRO A 56 -32.57 1.18 -13.86
N ALA A 57 -31.60 1.94 -13.36
CA ALA A 57 -31.86 3.15 -12.60
C ALA A 57 -32.70 4.15 -13.42
N ASN A 58 -33.72 4.74 -12.77
CA ASN A 58 -34.68 5.66 -13.39
C ASN A 58 -35.50 5.04 -14.53
N SER A 59 -35.82 3.73 -14.44
CA SER A 59 -36.66 3.04 -15.42
C SER A 59 -38.15 3.01 -15.05
N GLU A 60 -38.98 2.84 -16.07
CA GLU A 60 -40.42 2.60 -15.97
C GLU A 60 -40.70 1.17 -16.45
N LEU A 61 -41.35 0.37 -15.60
CA LEU A 61 -41.61 -1.05 -15.83
C LEU A 61 -43.11 -1.29 -16.00
N GLU A 62 -43.48 -2.18 -16.90
CA GLU A 62 -44.88 -2.61 -17.03
C GLU A 62 -45.31 -3.55 -15.89
N THR A 63 -44.37 -4.34 -15.36
CA THR A 63 -44.61 -5.33 -14.31
C THR A 63 -43.55 -5.23 -13.22
N ALA A 64 -43.94 -5.52 -11.97
CA ALA A 64 -43.03 -5.51 -10.85
C ALA A 64 -41.93 -6.58 -11.02
N PRO A 65 -40.65 -6.25 -10.81
CA PRO A 65 -39.57 -7.23 -10.85
C PRO A 65 -39.63 -8.09 -9.57
N GLY A 66 -39.28 -9.38 -9.67
CA GLY A 66 -39.21 -10.25 -8.49
C GLY A 66 -37.96 -10.03 -7.62
N ARG A 67 -36.96 -9.32 -8.14
CA ARG A 67 -35.68 -9.05 -7.48
C ARG A 67 -35.08 -7.75 -8.02
N ILE A 68 -34.38 -7.03 -7.15
CA ILE A 68 -33.50 -5.93 -7.52
C ILE A 68 -32.07 -6.43 -7.42
N ILE A 69 -31.24 -6.15 -8.42
CA ILE A 69 -29.82 -6.48 -8.46
C ILE A 69 -29.02 -5.19 -8.73
N ILE A 70 -27.95 -4.97 -7.98
CA ILE A 70 -27.01 -3.86 -8.17
C ILE A 70 -25.62 -4.45 -8.35
N TRP A 71 -24.93 -4.04 -9.42
CA TRP A 71 -23.52 -4.33 -9.64
C TRP A 71 -22.67 -3.11 -9.29
N PHE A 72 -21.53 -3.36 -8.64
CA PHE A 72 -20.58 -2.34 -8.19
C PHE A 72 -19.27 -2.42 -8.98
N THR A 73 -18.51 -1.32 -8.95
CA THR A 73 -17.18 -1.24 -9.56
C THR A 73 -16.09 -1.95 -8.76
N GLU A 74 -16.34 -2.26 -7.49
CA GLU A 74 -15.43 -3.02 -6.63
C GLU A 74 -16.18 -4.04 -5.77
N PRO A 75 -15.51 -5.12 -5.30
CA PRO A 75 -16.13 -6.10 -4.44
C PRO A 75 -16.52 -5.49 -3.08
N ILE A 76 -17.64 -5.94 -2.53
CA ILE A 76 -18.23 -5.34 -1.32
C ILE A 76 -18.31 -6.34 -0.14
N GLU A 77 -18.15 -5.82 1.08
CA GLU A 77 -18.24 -6.58 2.32
C GLU A 77 -19.70 -6.98 2.60
N PRO A 78 -20.05 -8.29 2.60
CA PRO A 78 -21.44 -8.74 2.74
C PRO A 78 -22.11 -8.31 4.05
N GLY A 79 -21.38 -8.39 5.16
CA GLY A 79 -21.93 -8.06 6.49
C GLY A 79 -22.14 -6.56 6.74
N LEU A 80 -21.68 -5.70 5.83
CA LEU A 80 -21.74 -4.25 5.95
C LEU A 80 -22.47 -3.56 4.79
N SER A 81 -22.98 -4.35 3.84
CA SER A 81 -23.68 -3.89 2.65
C SER A 81 -25.15 -4.31 2.68
N GLU A 82 -26.05 -3.46 2.20
CA GLU A 82 -27.49 -3.69 2.27
C GLU A 82 -28.22 -2.89 1.19
N ILE A 83 -29.25 -3.49 0.60
CA ILE A 83 -30.27 -2.83 -0.24
C ILE A 83 -31.57 -2.75 0.55
N ARG A 84 -32.27 -1.61 0.42
CA ARG A 84 -33.66 -1.43 0.85
C ARG A 84 -34.49 -0.86 -0.29
N VAL A 85 -35.70 -1.36 -0.45
CA VAL A 85 -36.67 -0.86 -1.42
C VAL A 85 -37.83 -0.21 -0.67
N LEU A 86 -38.07 1.06 -0.95
CA LEU A 86 -39.06 1.89 -0.29
C LEU A 86 -40.14 2.31 -1.29
N ASP A 87 -41.40 2.32 -0.87
CA ASP A 87 -42.50 2.93 -1.63
C ASP A 87 -42.52 4.47 -1.49
N ALA A 88 -43.44 5.13 -2.19
CA ALA A 88 -43.60 6.59 -2.15
C ALA A 88 -43.95 7.16 -0.76
N SER A 89 -44.40 6.33 0.19
CA SER A 89 -44.64 6.72 1.58
C SER A 89 -43.41 6.54 2.48
N GLY A 90 -42.32 5.98 1.94
CA GLY A 90 -41.10 5.63 2.68
C GLY A 90 -41.20 4.29 3.41
N LYS A 91 -42.23 3.47 3.12
CA LYS A 91 -42.38 2.14 3.72
C LYS A 91 -41.54 1.12 2.95
N GLN A 92 -40.84 0.26 3.68
CA GLN A 92 -40.07 -0.83 3.09
C GLN A 92 -40.98 -1.91 2.48
N VAL A 93 -40.70 -2.31 1.25
CA VAL A 93 -41.51 -3.25 0.45
C VAL A 93 -40.72 -4.47 -0.08
N ASP A 94 -39.42 -4.53 0.22
CA ASP A 94 -38.60 -5.71 -0.05
C ASP A 94 -38.82 -6.85 0.95
N LEU A 95 -38.25 -8.02 0.64
CA LEU A 95 -38.34 -9.23 1.46
C LEU A 95 -37.36 -9.27 2.64
N GLY A 96 -36.50 -8.26 2.81
CA GLY A 96 -35.46 -8.24 3.84
C GLY A 96 -34.35 -9.27 3.64
N ASP A 97 -34.25 -9.89 2.46
CA ASP A 97 -33.27 -10.93 2.09
C ASP A 97 -32.08 -10.34 1.32
N SER A 98 -31.68 -9.10 1.63
CA SER A 98 -30.57 -8.45 0.94
C SER A 98 -29.28 -9.24 1.14
N VAL A 99 -28.60 -9.58 0.03
CA VAL A 99 -27.45 -10.47 0.05
C VAL A 99 -26.47 -10.13 -1.06
N VAL A 100 -25.16 -10.22 -0.76
CA VAL A 100 -24.08 -10.16 -1.74
C VAL A 100 -23.89 -11.54 -2.35
N ASP A 101 -23.70 -11.62 -3.67
CA ASP A 101 -23.52 -12.89 -4.37
C ASP A 101 -22.17 -13.52 -4.02
N ASP A 102 -22.19 -14.75 -3.49
CA ASP A 102 -21.00 -15.51 -3.09
C ASP A 102 -20.06 -15.81 -4.28
N LEU A 103 -20.61 -15.94 -5.49
CA LEU A 103 -19.86 -16.21 -6.72
C LEU A 103 -19.43 -14.92 -7.42
N ASN A 104 -20.15 -13.81 -7.17
CA ASN A 104 -19.84 -12.51 -7.72
C ASN A 104 -19.93 -11.41 -6.66
N PRO A 105 -18.85 -11.14 -5.91
CA PRO A 105 -18.86 -10.16 -4.82
C PRO A 105 -19.00 -8.71 -5.31
N LEU A 106 -19.10 -8.48 -6.62
CA LEU A 106 -19.51 -7.19 -7.21
C LEU A 106 -21.03 -7.00 -7.23
N ALA A 107 -21.82 -8.04 -6.97
CA ALA A 107 -23.27 -8.01 -7.09
C ALA A 107 -23.94 -8.13 -5.72
N MET A 108 -24.95 -7.30 -5.48
CA MET A 108 -25.87 -7.42 -4.34
C MET A 108 -27.29 -7.45 -4.85
N SER A 109 -28.15 -8.22 -4.20
CA SER A 109 -29.56 -8.31 -4.59
C SER A 109 -30.49 -8.37 -3.40
N VAL A 110 -31.75 -8.01 -3.63
CA VAL A 110 -32.84 -8.15 -2.66
C VAL A 110 -34.13 -8.54 -3.39
N GLY A 111 -34.87 -9.48 -2.83
CA GLY A 111 -36.16 -9.90 -3.36
C GLY A 111 -37.23 -8.84 -3.14
N LEU A 112 -38.16 -8.76 -4.09
CA LEU A 112 -39.31 -7.89 -4.02
C LEU A 112 -40.58 -8.75 -4.01
N SER A 113 -41.53 -8.42 -3.14
CA SER A 113 -42.87 -9.02 -3.20
C SER A 113 -43.64 -8.48 -4.41
N ASP A 114 -44.83 -9.02 -4.70
CA ASP A 114 -45.76 -8.37 -5.62
C ASP A 114 -46.10 -6.97 -5.07
N VAL A 115 -45.45 -5.95 -5.64
CA VAL A 115 -45.66 -4.55 -5.30
C VAL A 115 -46.69 -3.95 -6.28
N PRO A 116 -47.59 -3.08 -5.80
CA PRO A 116 -48.59 -2.45 -6.66
C PRO A 116 -47.96 -1.45 -7.64
N ASP A 117 -48.76 -0.94 -8.58
CA ASP A 117 -48.34 0.17 -9.43
C ASP A 117 -47.96 1.38 -8.57
N GLY A 118 -46.81 1.97 -8.86
CA GLY A 118 -46.20 2.95 -7.97
C GLY A 118 -44.76 3.33 -8.34
N THR A 119 -44.22 4.31 -7.62
CA THR A 119 -42.81 4.71 -7.71
C THR A 119 -42.09 4.18 -6.48
N TYR A 120 -40.93 3.58 -6.71
CA TYR A 120 -40.11 2.92 -5.69
C TYR A 120 -38.72 3.53 -5.66
N THR A 121 -38.16 3.64 -4.47
CA THR A 121 -36.78 4.07 -4.23
C THR A 121 -35.96 2.88 -3.79
N VAL A 122 -34.92 2.56 -4.55
CA VAL A 122 -33.89 1.61 -4.16
C VAL A 122 -32.78 2.40 -3.48
N ALA A 123 -32.62 2.21 -2.18
CA ALA A 123 -31.52 2.79 -1.41
C ALA A 123 -30.52 1.69 -1.05
N TRP A 124 -29.23 1.97 -1.20
CA TRP A 124 -28.18 1.04 -0.80
C TRP A 124 -27.11 1.69 0.05
N LYS A 125 -26.45 0.86 0.85
CA LYS A 125 -25.14 1.15 1.43
C LYS A 125 -24.22 -0.02 1.12
N ASN A 126 -22.95 0.24 0.90
CA ASN A 126 -21.95 -0.78 0.70
C ASN A 126 -20.60 -0.34 1.27
N VAL A 127 -19.72 -1.31 1.50
CA VAL A 127 -18.34 -1.09 1.95
C VAL A 127 -17.43 -1.89 1.05
N SER A 128 -16.46 -1.25 0.41
CA SER A 128 -15.50 -1.94 -0.46
C SER A 128 -14.59 -2.86 0.36
N THR A 129 -14.33 -4.08 -0.11
CA THR A 129 -13.31 -4.96 0.48
C THR A 129 -11.89 -4.48 0.19
N VAL A 130 -11.71 -3.55 -0.75
CA VAL A 130 -10.42 -3.10 -1.26
C VAL A 130 -9.88 -1.94 -0.44
N ASP A 131 -10.63 -0.85 -0.39
CA ASP A 131 -10.23 0.38 0.32
C ASP A 131 -10.94 0.56 1.67
N GLY A 132 -11.97 -0.26 1.95
CA GLY A 132 -12.75 -0.21 3.18
C GLY A 132 -13.71 0.98 3.29
N HIS A 133 -13.83 1.77 2.22
CA HIS A 133 -14.68 2.94 2.20
C HIS A 133 -16.15 2.56 2.07
N ARG A 134 -16.98 3.32 2.78
CA ARG A 134 -18.43 3.15 2.75
C ARG A 134 -19.03 4.08 1.71
N VAL A 135 -19.85 3.54 0.83
CA VAL A 135 -20.64 4.30 -0.13
C VAL A 135 -22.13 4.12 0.19
N ARG A 136 -22.90 5.16 -0.12
CA ARG A 136 -24.37 5.15 -0.09
C ARG A 136 -24.88 5.77 -1.37
N GLY A 137 -26.03 5.29 -1.82
CA GLY A 137 -26.74 5.93 -2.90
C GLY A 137 -28.19 5.50 -2.95
N SER A 138 -28.91 6.09 -3.90
CA SER A 138 -30.28 5.72 -4.21
C SER A 138 -30.61 5.96 -5.66
N PHE A 139 -31.48 5.16 -6.24
CA PHE A 139 -32.13 5.41 -7.53
C PHE A 139 -33.61 5.07 -7.42
N VAL A 140 -34.41 5.52 -8.40
CA VAL A 140 -35.83 5.23 -8.46
C VAL A 140 -36.18 4.33 -9.64
N PHE A 141 -37.29 3.59 -9.54
CA PHE A 141 -37.97 2.95 -10.66
C PHE A 141 -39.48 3.07 -10.46
N ALA A 142 -40.25 2.98 -11.55
CA ALA A 142 -41.71 2.95 -11.49
C ALA A 142 -42.28 1.65 -12.05
N VAL A 143 -43.44 1.24 -11.54
CA VAL A 143 -44.21 0.09 -12.03
C VAL A 143 -45.60 0.59 -12.43
N GLY A 144 -46.04 0.28 -13.65
CA GLY A 144 -47.39 0.58 -14.13
C GLY A 144 -47.70 2.07 -14.32
N GLN A 145 -46.72 2.97 -14.14
CA GLN A 145 -46.89 4.41 -14.27
C GLN A 145 -45.58 5.12 -14.66
N PRO A 146 -45.65 6.33 -15.24
CA PRO A 146 -44.47 7.11 -15.55
C PRO A 146 -43.81 7.72 -14.30
N LEU A 147 -42.50 7.93 -14.35
CA LEU A 147 -41.74 8.59 -13.29
C LEU A 147 -42.14 10.07 -13.20
N SER A 148 -42.64 10.48 -12.04
CA SER A 148 -43.04 11.87 -11.76
C SER A 148 -41.96 12.58 -10.93
N GLY A 149 -41.00 13.23 -11.59
CA GLY A 149 -39.95 13.99 -10.91
C GLY A 149 -38.67 14.14 -11.74
N ALA A 150 -37.78 15.04 -11.32
CA ALA A 150 -36.42 15.05 -11.85
C ALA A 150 -35.68 13.79 -11.38
N PRO A 151 -34.75 13.21 -12.18
CA PRO A 151 -33.91 12.11 -11.76
C PRO A 151 -33.24 12.44 -10.43
N VAL A 152 -33.20 11.47 -9.51
CA VAL A 152 -32.39 11.63 -8.29
C VAL A 152 -30.93 11.60 -8.73
N GLU A 153 -30.24 12.74 -8.62
CA GLU A 153 -28.80 12.81 -8.91
C GLU A 153 -28.04 11.89 -7.95
N GLN A 154 -27.14 11.10 -8.52
CA GLN A 154 -26.22 10.27 -7.77
C GLN A 154 -25.30 11.18 -6.98
N ILE A 155 -25.28 11.04 -5.65
CA ILE A 155 -24.41 11.87 -4.81
C ILE A 155 -22.97 11.39 -5.01
N ASP A 156 -22.15 12.23 -5.63
CA ASP A 156 -20.71 11.99 -5.76
C ASP A 156 -20.07 11.84 -4.38
N GLN A 157 -19.38 10.71 -4.20
CA GLN A 157 -18.65 10.43 -2.97
C GLN A 157 -17.36 11.25 -2.93
N PRO A 158 -16.99 11.82 -1.76
CA PRO A 158 -15.73 12.53 -1.64
C PRO A 158 -14.55 11.60 -1.95
N LEU A 159 -13.59 12.10 -2.74
CA LEU A 159 -12.37 11.37 -3.12
C LEU A 159 -11.60 10.83 -1.91
N LEU A 160 -11.59 11.60 -0.82
CA LEU A 160 -10.99 11.22 0.46
C LEU A 160 -12.06 11.21 1.53
N GLN A 161 -12.36 10.03 2.09
CA GLN A 161 -13.24 9.93 3.25
C GLN A 161 -12.54 10.39 4.54
N SER A 162 -11.20 10.41 4.57
CA SER A 162 -10.40 10.96 5.66
C SER A 162 -9.07 11.54 5.17
N PRO A 163 -8.66 12.74 5.62
CA PRO A 163 -7.38 13.34 5.26
C PRO A 163 -6.18 12.56 5.86
N VAL A 164 -6.40 11.76 6.89
CA VAL A 164 -5.34 10.99 7.57
C VAL A 164 -5.10 9.62 6.91
N ALA A 165 -6.10 9.08 6.19
CA ALA A 165 -6.01 7.75 5.57
C ALA A 165 -4.82 7.60 4.60
N PRO A 166 -4.55 8.55 3.67
CA PRO A 166 -3.38 8.45 2.78
C PRO A 166 -2.06 8.50 3.54
N VAL A 167 -1.96 9.32 4.58
CA VAL A 167 -0.74 9.44 5.41
C VAL A 167 -0.45 8.11 6.09
N LEU A 168 -1.46 7.48 6.70
CA LEU A 168 -1.32 6.18 7.34
C LEU A 168 -0.95 5.08 6.34
N ARG A 169 -1.51 5.13 5.12
CA ARG A 169 -1.15 4.21 4.03
C ARG A 169 0.33 4.35 3.64
N TRP A 170 0.81 5.58 3.44
CA TRP A 170 2.22 5.84 3.17
C TRP A 170 3.14 5.38 4.30
N LEU A 171 2.79 5.66 5.56
CA LEU A 171 3.57 5.21 6.71
C LEU A 171 3.62 3.68 6.82
N THR A 172 2.50 3.01 6.56
CA THR A 172 2.42 1.55 6.54
C THR A 172 3.30 0.98 5.43
N LEU A 173 3.21 1.49 4.20
CA LEU A 173 4.03 1.04 3.08
C LEU A 173 5.52 1.29 3.35
N LEU A 174 5.92 2.53 3.67
CA LEU A 174 7.31 2.87 3.92
C LEU A 174 7.90 2.10 5.11
N GLY A 175 7.12 1.88 6.18
CA GLY A 175 7.51 1.04 7.30
C GLY A 175 7.77 -0.41 6.89
N ALA A 176 6.87 -1.01 6.09
CA ALA A 176 7.01 -2.37 5.57
C ALA A 176 8.21 -2.53 4.63
N LEU A 177 8.40 -1.57 3.71
CA LEU A 177 9.53 -1.56 2.78
C LEU A 177 10.86 -1.41 3.54
N ALA A 178 10.96 -0.45 4.46
CA ALA A 178 12.19 -0.21 5.21
C ALA A 178 12.54 -1.34 6.19
N MET A 179 11.55 -1.98 6.82
CA MET A 179 11.81 -3.11 7.71
C MET A 179 12.34 -4.34 6.94
N SER A 180 11.75 -4.63 5.78
CA SER A 180 12.08 -5.82 4.98
C SER A 180 13.35 -5.60 4.16
N GLY A 181 13.51 -4.41 3.59
CA GLY A 181 14.65 -4.02 2.76
C GLY A 181 15.98 -3.99 3.52
N GLY A 182 15.97 -3.68 4.82
CA GLY A 182 17.18 -3.63 5.65
C GLY A 182 17.91 -4.98 5.76
N LEU A 183 17.15 -6.08 5.89
CA LEU A 183 17.73 -7.42 5.97
C LEU A 183 18.39 -7.84 4.65
N VAL A 184 17.75 -7.50 3.54
CA VAL A 184 18.24 -7.80 2.19
C VAL A 184 19.49 -6.97 1.89
N PHE A 185 19.45 -5.69 2.26
CA PHE A 185 20.61 -4.80 2.16
C PHE A 185 21.80 -5.33 2.96
N GLU A 186 21.58 -5.78 4.20
CA GLU A 186 22.63 -6.40 5.00
C GLU A 186 23.19 -7.66 4.32
N LEU A 187 22.32 -8.58 3.91
CA LEU A 187 22.71 -9.89 3.39
C LEU A 187 23.42 -9.83 2.03
N LEU A 188 22.91 -9.02 1.11
CA LEU A 188 23.37 -9.01 -0.29
C LEU A 188 24.43 -7.94 -0.56
N VAL A 189 24.43 -6.85 0.21
CA VAL A 189 25.26 -5.67 -0.08
C VAL A 189 26.39 -5.52 0.94
N THR A 190 26.09 -5.31 2.22
CA THR A 190 27.12 -4.89 3.18
C THR A 190 27.87 -6.06 3.81
N ARG A 191 27.19 -7.15 4.16
CA ARG A 191 27.81 -8.31 4.82
C ARG A 191 28.90 -8.99 3.96
N PRO A 192 28.70 -9.23 2.65
CA PRO A 192 29.73 -9.83 1.81
C PRO A 192 31.02 -9.00 1.72
N VAL A 193 30.93 -7.68 1.91
CA VAL A 193 32.07 -6.76 1.82
C VAL A 193 32.74 -6.56 3.19
N LEU A 194 31.95 -6.33 4.25
CA LEU A 194 32.46 -5.96 5.57
C LEU A 194 32.83 -7.16 6.46
N PHE A 195 32.37 -8.35 6.10
CA PHE A 195 32.67 -9.61 6.80
C PHE A 195 33.13 -10.73 5.84
N GLY A 196 33.59 -10.38 4.64
CA GLY A 196 34.09 -11.30 3.63
C GLY A 196 35.56 -11.68 3.84
N LEU A 197 36.12 -12.45 2.89
CA LEU A 197 37.49 -12.96 2.94
C LEU A 197 38.57 -11.86 2.97
N ARG A 198 38.25 -10.68 2.43
CA ARG A 198 39.18 -9.54 2.33
C ARG A 198 38.99 -8.52 3.46
N SER A 199 38.11 -8.78 4.43
CA SER A 199 37.76 -7.81 5.45
C SER A 199 38.88 -7.63 6.49
N THR A 200 39.27 -6.37 6.72
CA THR A 200 40.21 -6.01 7.79
C THR A 200 39.49 -5.91 9.14
N PRO A 201 40.20 -5.95 10.29
CA PRO A 201 39.59 -5.74 11.60
C PRO A 201 38.83 -4.41 11.72
N VAL A 202 39.28 -3.37 11.01
CA VAL A 202 38.63 -2.06 10.95
C VAL A 202 37.32 -2.15 10.18
N MET A 203 37.32 -2.80 9.00
CA MET A 203 36.09 -3.05 8.22
C MET A 203 35.05 -3.84 9.02
N MET A 204 35.48 -4.87 9.75
CA MET A 204 34.60 -5.67 10.60
C MET A 204 33.98 -4.83 11.73
N ASP A 205 34.75 -3.91 12.33
CA ASP A 205 34.24 -3.02 13.37
C ASP A 205 33.22 -2.00 12.84
N VAL A 206 33.52 -1.39 11.70
CA VAL A 206 32.57 -0.51 11.00
C VAL A 206 31.33 -1.29 10.58
N GLY A 207 31.49 -2.54 10.12
CA GLY A 207 30.42 -3.46 9.78
C GLY A 207 29.49 -3.72 10.97
N ARG A 208 30.04 -4.01 12.16
CA ARG A 208 29.23 -4.19 13.38
C ARG A 208 28.43 -2.93 13.70
N ARG A 209 29.07 -1.76 13.67
CA ARG A 209 28.40 -0.47 13.92
C ARG A 209 27.28 -0.22 12.91
N LEU A 210 27.52 -0.50 11.63
CA LEU A 210 26.52 -0.37 10.57
C LEU A 210 25.35 -1.34 10.78
N SER A 211 25.60 -2.61 11.10
CA SER A 211 24.56 -3.59 11.43
C SER A 211 23.72 -3.16 12.63
N TYR A 212 24.32 -2.62 13.69
CA TYR A 212 23.58 -2.10 14.85
C TYR A 212 22.67 -0.92 14.48
N ARG A 213 23.15 0.02 13.67
CA ARG A 213 22.33 1.16 13.22
C ARG A 213 21.24 0.72 12.25
N SER A 214 21.54 -0.23 11.36
CA SER A 214 20.58 -0.85 10.43
C SER A 214 19.45 -1.51 11.22
N LEU A 215 19.79 -2.33 12.23
CA LEU A 215 18.82 -2.95 13.12
C LEU A 215 17.97 -1.92 13.88
N GLY A 216 18.57 -0.82 14.34
CA GLY A 216 17.84 0.29 14.96
C GLY A 216 16.83 0.94 14.01
N LEU A 217 17.21 1.15 12.74
CA LEU A 217 16.31 1.66 11.70
C LEU A 217 15.19 0.66 11.37
N THR A 218 15.48 -0.65 11.34
CA THR A 218 14.47 -1.70 11.15
C THR A 218 13.46 -1.71 12.30
N TRP A 219 13.89 -1.54 13.56
CA TRP A 219 12.98 -1.41 14.71
C TRP A 219 12.11 -0.16 14.62
N LEU A 220 12.67 0.98 14.21
CA LEU A 220 11.90 2.20 13.97
C LEU A 220 10.85 1.99 12.87
N ALA A 221 11.24 1.37 11.76
CA ALA A 221 10.34 1.06 10.65
C ALA A 221 9.21 0.11 11.08
N LEU A 222 9.51 -0.90 11.89
CA LEU A 222 8.50 -1.79 12.48
C LEU A 222 7.54 -1.04 13.39
N ALA A 223 8.04 -0.14 14.26
CA ALA A 223 7.19 0.66 15.13
C ALA A 223 6.27 1.61 14.34
N VAL A 224 6.80 2.28 13.30
CA VAL A 224 6.02 3.12 12.39
C VAL A 224 4.95 2.29 11.68
N PHE A 225 5.30 1.10 11.19
CA PHE A 225 4.37 0.19 10.53
C PHE A 225 3.23 -0.25 11.46
N LEU A 226 3.55 -0.70 12.68
CA LEU A 226 2.55 -1.15 13.65
C LEU A 226 1.62 0.00 14.05
N GLY A 227 2.18 1.17 14.39
CA GLY A 227 1.40 2.35 14.75
C GLY A 227 0.50 2.83 13.62
N ALA A 228 1.03 2.89 12.40
CA ALA A 228 0.24 3.27 11.22
C ALA A 228 -0.86 2.24 10.92
N SER A 229 -0.58 0.94 11.06
CA SER A 229 -1.55 -0.13 10.83
C SER A 229 -2.70 -0.11 11.85
N VAL A 230 -2.41 0.19 13.12
CA VAL A 230 -3.45 0.43 14.13
C VAL A 230 -4.26 1.68 13.78
N GLY A 231 -3.59 2.75 13.36
CA GLY A 231 -4.27 3.95 12.88
C GLY A 231 -5.21 3.67 11.70
N GLN A 232 -4.81 2.82 10.75
CA GLN A 232 -5.66 2.42 9.63
C GLN A 232 -6.91 1.68 10.11
N LEU A 233 -6.76 0.72 11.03
CA LEU A 233 -7.89 0.01 11.61
C LEU A 233 -8.87 0.97 12.29
N LEU A 234 -8.36 1.95 13.05
CA LEU A 234 -9.20 2.95 13.72
C LEU A 234 -9.95 3.83 12.73
N VAL A 235 -9.26 4.35 11.71
CA VAL A 235 -9.88 5.20 10.68
C VAL A 235 -10.94 4.42 9.92
N LEU A 236 -10.64 3.17 9.53
CA LEU A 236 -11.60 2.29 8.88
C LEU A 236 -12.83 2.07 9.77
N THR A 237 -12.64 1.67 11.02
CA THR A 237 -13.72 1.45 11.98
C THR A 237 -14.64 2.68 12.12
N VAL A 238 -14.04 3.86 12.27
CA VAL A 238 -14.80 5.13 12.45
C VAL A 238 -15.62 5.46 11.21
N ILE A 239 -15.04 5.28 10.02
CA ILE A 239 -15.71 5.55 8.74
C ILE A 239 -16.85 4.54 8.50
N THR A 240 -16.54 3.25 8.62
CA THR A 240 -17.46 2.16 8.29
C THR A 240 -18.67 2.12 9.23
N HIS A 241 -18.46 2.32 10.53
CA HIS A 241 -19.50 2.22 11.55
C HIS A 241 -20.05 3.56 12.05
N GLU A 242 -19.59 4.68 11.50
CA GLU A 242 -20.03 6.04 11.88
C GLU A 242 -19.88 6.33 13.38
N VAL A 243 -18.74 5.90 13.94
CA VAL A 243 -18.46 6.02 15.37
C VAL A 243 -18.32 7.49 15.74
N SER A 244 -19.28 8.00 16.52
CA SER A 244 -19.37 9.42 16.89
C SER A 244 -18.54 9.80 18.12
N SER A 245 -18.08 8.83 18.91
CA SER A 245 -17.31 9.07 20.13
C SER A 245 -16.40 7.90 20.51
N TRP A 246 -15.32 8.19 21.24
CA TRP A 246 -14.36 7.16 21.70
C TRP A 246 -14.99 6.07 22.57
N GLY A 247 -16.03 6.39 23.35
CA GLY A 247 -16.73 5.41 24.19
C GLY A 247 -17.54 4.39 23.40
N ALA A 248 -17.94 4.73 22.17
CA ALA A 248 -18.69 3.85 21.27
C ALA A 248 -17.78 2.99 20.39
N LEU A 249 -16.45 3.11 20.49
CA LEU A 249 -15.49 2.42 19.63
C LEU A 249 -15.35 0.90 19.86
N PRO A 250 -15.44 0.33 21.09
CA PRO A 250 -15.04 -1.05 21.33
C PRO A 250 -15.78 -2.10 20.49
N GLU A 251 -17.11 -2.01 20.40
CA GLU A 251 -17.93 -2.96 19.63
C GLU A 251 -17.72 -2.83 18.10
N PRO A 252 -17.80 -1.63 17.49
CA PRO A 252 -17.42 -1.41 16.09
C PRO A 252 -16.01 -1.89 15.75
N LEU A 253 -15.03 -1.65 16.63
CA LEU A 253 -13.65 -2.08 16.42
C LEU A 253 -13.56 -3.60 16.37
N TRP A 254 -14.23 -4.27 17.30
CA TRP A 254 -14.30 -5.72 17.33
C TRP A 254 -14.96 -6.26 16.05
N ASN A 255 -16.09 -5.68 15.66
CA ASN A 255 -16.80 -6.07 14.43
C ASN A 255 -15.95 -5.84 13.18
N THR A 256 -15.20 -4.74 13.10
CA THR A 256 -14.27 -4.50 11.99
C THR A 256 -13.20 -5.60 11.93
N ILE A 257 -12.66 -6.03 13.07
CA ILE A 257 -11.64 -7.09 13.11
C ILE A 257 -12.21 -8.46 12.73
N THR A 258 -13.39 -8.83 13.24
CA THR A 258 -13.90 -10.21 13.16
C THR A 258 -14.91 -10.45 12.04
N ALA A 259 -15.55 -9.40 11.52
CA ALA A 259 -16.63 -9.51 10.54
C ALA A 259 -16.28 -8.94 9.17
N THR A 260 -15.02 -8.55 8.93
CA THR A 260 -14.56 -8.05 7.62
C THR A 260 -13.34 -8.84 7.13
N GLY A 261 -13.24 -9.02 5.81
CA GLY A 261 -12.07 -9.67 5.21
C GLY A 261 -10.79 -8.85 5.42
N TRP A 262 -10.91 -7.53 5.41
CA TRP A 262 -9.81 -6.63 5.73
C TRP A 262 -9.28 -6.83 7.16
N GLY A 263 -10.18 -6.97 8.13
CA GLY A 263 -9.87 -7.21 9.55
C GLY A 263 -9.13 -8.52 9.77
N GLU A 264 -9.55 -9.60 9.10
CA GLU A 264 -8.86 -10.90 9.16
C GLU A 264 -7.41 -10.78 8.66
N VAL A 265 -7.20 -10.17 7.50
CA VAL A 265 -5.85 -9.96 6.93
C VAL A 265 -5.02 -9.06 7.83
N TRP A 266 -5.62 -8.04 8.45
CA TRP A 266 -4.95 -7.16 9.40
C TRP A 266 -4.42 -7.92 10.62
N VAL A 267 -5.18 -8.88 11.16
CA VAL A 267 -4.73 -9.72 12.28
C VAL A 267 -3.49 -10.51 11.89
N TRP A 268 -3.51 -11.17 10.73
CA TRP A 268 -2.36 -11.93 10.23
C TRP A 268 -1.14 -11.04 9.97
N ARG A 269 -1.36 -9.84 9.44
CA ARG A 269 -0.33 -8.82 9.23
C ARG A 269 0.33 -8.41 10.56
N MET A 270 -0.46 -8.15 11.60
CA MET A 270 0.05 -7.79 12.92
C MET A 270 0.80 -8.94 13.57
N ALA A 271 0.26 -10.16 13.48
CA ALA A 271 0.93 -11.36 13.99
C ALA A 271 2.30 -11.59 13.31
N ALA A 272 2.37 -11.47 11.99
CA ALA A 272 3.62 -11.61 11.24
C ALA A 272 4.64 -10.52 11.61
N ALA A 273 4.20 -9.25 11.74
CA ALA A 273 5.06 -8.13 12.12
C ALA A 273 5.57 -8.24 13.57
N LEU A 274 4.75 -8.70 14.50
CA LEU A 274 5.17 -8.95 15.88
C LEU A 274 6.14 -10.14 15.96
N ALA A 275 5.85 -11.23 15.26
CA ALA A 275 6.77 -12.37 15.14
C ALA A 275 8.11 -11.94 14.53
N PHE A 276 8.09 -11.07 13.52
CA PHE A 276 9.30 -10.47 12.95
C PHE A 276 10.12 -9.74 14.01
N GLY A 277 9.47 -8.89 14.83
CA GLY A 277 10.12 -8.23 15.97
C GLY A 277 10.73 -9.21 16.98
N VAL A 278 10.02 -10.28 17.34
CA VAL A 278 10.54 -11.33 18.24
C VAL A 278 11.79 -12.00 17.65
N VAL A 279 11.79 -12.32 16.36
CA VAL A 279 12.95 -12.87 15.66
C VAL A 279 14.12 -11.88 15.64
N LEU A 280 13.86 -10.58 15.49
CA LEU A 280 14.89 -9.53 15.59
C LEU A 280 15.48 -9.37 17.00
N CYS A 281 14.70 -9.58 18.06
CA CYS A 281 15.25 -9.67 19.43
C CYS A 281 16.29 -10.80 19.53
N GLY A 282 16.05 -11.90 18.80
CA GLY A 282 17.00 -12.99 18.57
C GLY A 282 18.37 -12.53 18.03
N LEU A 283 18.38 -11.52 17.15
CA LEU A 283 19.60 -10.92 16.59
C LEU A 283 20.25 -9.91 17.54
N ARG A 284 19.47 -9.20 18.35
CA ARG A 284 19.93 -8.10 19.22
C ARG A 284 20.49 -8.56 20.56
N PHE A 285 19.73 -9.39 21.27
CA PHE A 285 19.98 -9.70 22.69
C PHE A 285 20.79 -10.98 22.89
N PHE A 286 20.76 -11.89 21.93
CA PHE A 286 21.46 -13.17 22.02
C PHE A 286 22.78 -13.18 21.22
N ALA A 287 23.44 -12.03 21.13
CA ALA A 287 24.68 -11.78 20.37
C ALA A 287 25.98 -12.33 21.03
N GLU A 288 25.85 -13.40 21.80
CA GLU A 288 26.96 -14.28 22.23
C GLU A 288 27.41 -15.15 21.04
N PRO A 289 28.59 -15.81 21.03
CA PRO A 289 29.09 -16.49 19.83
C PRO A 289 28.23 -17.71 19.46
N ARG A 290 27.16 -17.46 18.71
CA ARG A 290 26.24 -18.47 18.16
C ARG A 290 26.82 -19.07 16.88
N PRO A 291 26.56 -20.35 16.58
CA PRO A 291 26.92 -20.97 15.31
C PRO A 291 26.36 -20.19 14.11
N GLU A 292 27.06 -20.22 12.96
CA GLU A 292 26.60 -19.54 11.73
C GLU A 292 25.22 -20.05 11.29
N LEU A 293 24.92 -21.32 11.52
CA LEU A 293 23.61 -21.92 11.25
C LEU A 293 22.48 -21.15 11.96
N TYR A 294 22.63 -20.83 13.25
CA TYR A 294 21.62 -20.07 14.00
C TYR A 294 21.38 -18.69 13.38
N ARG A 295 22.46 -17.98 13.01
CA ARG A 295 22.34 -16.65 12.37
C ARG A 295 21.64 -16.72 11.02
N THR A 296 21.93 -17.74 10.22
CA THR A 296 21.27 -17.97 8.94
C THR A 296 19.79 -18.25 9.16
N VAL A 297 19.43 -19.19 10.05
CA VAL A 297 18.03 -19.52 10.33
C VAL A 297 17.25 -18.29 10.79
N VAL A 298 17.76 -17.51 11.75
CA VAL A 298 17.09 -16.31 12.25
C VAL A 298 16.86 -15.28 11.14
N ARG A 299 17.86 -15.05 10.26
CA ARG A 299 17.71 -14.13 9.14
C ARG A 299 16.73 -14.62 8.09
N THR A 300 16.76 -15.91 7.76
CA THR A 300 15.80 -16.49 6.83
C THR A 300 14.38 -16.39 7.37
N LEU A 301 14.17 -16.69 8.65
CA LEU A 301 12.86 -16.50 9.30
C LEU A 301 12.41 -15.04 9.26
N ALA A 302 13.31 -14.09 9.55
CA ALA A 302 12.99 -12.67 9.46
C ALA A 302 12.63 -12.24 8.04
N LEU A 303 13.34 -12.74 7.01
CA LEU A 303 12.99 -12.49 5.61
C LEU A 303 11.63 -13.09 5.24
N MET A 304 11.33 -14.31 5.67
CA MET A 304 10.03 -14.94 5.43
C MET A 304 8.89 -14.15 6.07
N LEU A 305 9.07 -13.67 7.31
CA LEU A 305 8.07 -12.88 8.03
C LEU A 305 7.89 -11.48 7.42
N GLY A 306 8.98 -10.83 6.99
CA GLY A 306 8.90 -9.58 6.21
C GLY A 306 8.16 -9.80 4.89
N GLY A 307 8.42 -10.91 4.19
CA GLY A 307 7.68 -11.33 3.01
C GLY A 307 6.19 -11.58 3.30
N ALA A 308 5.86 -12.23 4.41
CA ALA A 308 4.47 -12.45 4.83
C ALA A 308 3.74 -11.13 5.11
N VAL A 309 4.40 -10.14 5.71
CA VAL A 309 3.86 -8.78 5.87
C VAL A 309 3.57 -8.15 4.50
N LEU A 310 4.51 -8.22 3.55
CA LEU A 310 4.29 -7.69 2.18
C LEU A 310 3.16 -8.43 1.45
N TRP A 311 3.06 -9.76 1.63
CA TRP A 311 1.96 -10.55 1.08
C TRP A 311 0.60 -10.08 1.61
N THR A 312 0.49 -9.85 2.93
CA THR A 312 -0.77 -9.35 3.51
C THR A 312 -1.15 -7.96 3.02
N LEU A 313 -0.20 -7.13 2.55
CA LEU A 313 -0.51 -5.84 1.93
C LEU A 313 -1.12 -6.01 0.54
N GLY A 314 -0.68 -7.04 -0.21
CA GLY A 314 -1.28 -7.44 -1.48
C GLY A 314 -2.65 -8.11 -1.34
N LEU A 315 -2.93 -8.78 -0.22
CA LEU A 315 -4.26 -9.34 0.05
C LEU A 315 -5.35 -8.26 0.27
N THR A 316 -4.96 -7.01 0.52
CA THR A 316 -5.85 -5.85 0.64
C THR A 316 -5.47 -4.79 -0.40
N SER A 317 -5.25 -5.20 -1.65
CA SER A 317 -4.96 -4.33 -2.81
C SER A 317 -6.01 -4.53 -3.90
N HIS A 318 -5.98 -3.70 -4.95
CA HIS A 318 -6.82 -3.92 -6.13
C HIS A 318 -6.53 -5.26 -6.83
N GLY A 319 -5.30 -5.79 -6.73
CA GLY A 319 -4.99 -7.13 -7.24
C GLY A 319 -5.78 -8.25 -6.53
N ALA A 320 -6.16 -8.06 -5.27
CA ALA A 320 -7.02 -9.00 -4.55
C ALA A 320 -8.46 -9.00 -5.08
N ALA A 321 -8.90 -7.91 -5.70
CA ALA A 321 -10.22 -7.73 -6.29
C ALA A 321 -10.31 -8.19 -7.76
N THR A 322 -9.20 -8.46 -8.44
CA THR A 322 -9.21 -8.96 -9.82
C THR A 322 -9.52 -10.47 -9.87
N ILE A 323 -10.80 -10.83 -9.81
CA ILE A 323 -11.26 -12.22 -9.57
C ILE A 323 -10.74 -13.20 -10.63
N ASP A 324 -10.84 -12.86 -11.92
CA ASP A 324 -10.51 -13.76 -13.03
C ASP A 324 -9.04 -14.20 -13.04
N ILE A 325 -8.14 -13.32 -12.62
CA ILE A 325 -6.68 -13.55 -12.62
C ILE A 325 -6.06 -13.36 -11.23
N ARG A 326 -6.85 -13.59 -10.16
CA ARG A 326 -6.51 -13.23 -8.78
C ARG A 326 -5.14 -13.73 -8.35
N ALA A 327 -4.80 -14.99 -8.65
CA ALA A 327 -3.51 -15.57 -8.29
C ALA A 327 -2.33 -14.83 -8.96
N MET A 328 -2.49 -14.46 -10.24
CA MET A 328 -1.47 -13.71 -10.99
C MET A 328 -1.35 -12.28 -10.46
N ALA A 329 -2.48 -11.62 -10.17
CA ALA A 329 -2.52 -10.28 -9.62
C ALA A 329 -1.89 -10.19 -8.22
N LEU A 330 -2.23 -11.10 -7.31
CA LEU A 330 -1.61 -11.19 -5.99
C LEU A 330 -0.10 -11.47 -6.08
N THR A 331 0.31 -12.33 -7.02
CA THR A 331 1.74 -12.62 -7.24
C THR A 331 2.48 -11.40 -7.77
N ALA A 332 1.90 -10.67 -8.74
CA ALA A 332 2.47 -9.46 -9.27
C ALA A 332 2.61 -8.39 -8.19
N ASP A 333 1.58 -8.17 -7.37
CA ASP A 333 1.61 -7.21 -6.25
C ASP A 333 2.67 -7.57 -5.22
N PHE A 334 2.78 -8.85 -4.86
CA PHE A 334 3.84 -9.31 -3.96
C PHE A 334 5.24 -9.06 -4.53
N LEU A 335 5.47 -9.41 -5.80
CA LEU A 335 6.74 -9.18 -6.47
C LEU A 335 7.05 -7.68 -6.59
N HIS A 336 6.04 -6.85 -6.85
CA HIS A 336 6.16 -5.41 -6.91
C HIS A 336 6.59 -4.82 -5.56
N LEU A 337 5.92 -5.23 -4.47
CA LEU A 337 6.24 -4.79 -3.11
C LEU A 337 7.60 -5.32 -2.64
N ALA A 338 7.95 -6.57 -2.95
CA ALA A 338 9.24 -7.15 -2.63
C ALA A 338 10.38 -6.40 -3.34
N ALA A 339 10.24 -6.14 -4.65
CA ALA A 339 11.18 -5.34 -5.40
C ALA A 339 11.28 -3.91 -4.87
N SER A 340 10.14 -3.29 -4.51
CA SER A 340 10.11 -1.97 -3.87
C SER A 340 10.84 -1.97 -2.52
N ALA A 341 10.76 -3.05 -1.74
CA ALA A 341 11.49 -3.18 -0.48
C ALA A 341 12.99 -3.29 -0.73
N PHE A 342 13.40 -4.03 -1.75
CA PHE A 342 14.80 -4.23 -2.11
C PHE A 342 15.44 -2.98 -2.73
N TRP A 343 14.63 -2.09 -3.33
CA TRP A 343 15.09 -0.83 -3.87
C TRP A 343 14.94 0.33 -2.86
N ILE A 344 13.70 0.74 -2.60
CA ILE A 344 13.37 1.91 -1.75
C ILE A 344 13.69 1.61 -0.28
N GLY A 345 13.30 0.43 0.20
CA GLY A 345 13.57 0.01 1.58
C GLY A 345 15.07 -0.03 1.88
N ALA A 346 15.83 -0.71 1.02
CA ALA A 346 17.29 -0.79 1.13
C ALA A 346 17.99 0.57 0.99
N LEU A 347 17.41 1.52 0.24
CA LEU A 347 17.97 2.87 0.09
C LEU A 347 18.05 3.62 1.43
N PHE A 348 17.04 3.48 2.32
CA PHE A 348 17.10 4.07 3.67
C PHE A 348 18.32 3.57 4.45
N HIS A 349 18.59 2.27 4.37
CA HIS A 349 19.73 1.62 5.03
C HIS A 349 21.06 1.98 4.36
N PHE A 350 21.08 2.11 3.04
CA PHE A 350 22.24 2.57 2.30
C PHE A 350 22.62 4.01 2.66
N VAL A 351 21.68 4.95 2.65
CA VAL A 351 21.91 6.36 2.99
C VAL A 351 22.39 6.50 4.44
N MET A 352 21.75 5.79 5.37
CA MET A 352 22.19 5.74 6.77
C MET A 352 23.59 5.13 6.88
N GLY A 353 23.83 4.01 6.20
CA GLY A 353 25.09 3.26 6.21
C GLY A 353 26.25 4.04 5.61
N LEU A 354 26.00 4.85 4.58
CA LEU A 354 27.01 5.68 3.92
C LEU A 354 27.69 6.61 4.94
N SER A 355 26.93 7.23 5.85
CA SER A 355 27.52 8.07 6.90
C SER A 355 28.48 7.30 7.84
N THR A 356 28.18 6.03 8.09
CA THR A 356 28.97 5.14 8.96
C THR A 356 30.25 4.70 8.24
N LEU A 357 30.15 4.33 6.97
CA LEU A 357 31.29 3.96 6.12
C LEU A 357 32.23 5.16 5.91
N LEU A 358 31.67 6.33 5.61
CA LEU A 358 32.46 7.53 5.30
C LEU A 358 33.27 8.04 6.51
N ARG A 359 32.73 7.91 7.72
CA ARG A 359 33.39 8.36 8.96
C ARG A 359 34.23 7.29 9.63
N GLY A 360 33.89 6.02 9.40
CA GLY A 360 34.50 4.89 10.11
C GLY A 360 35.74 4.32 9.44
N LEU A 361 35.88 4.48 8.12
CA LEU A 361 36.96 3.86 7.34
C LEU A 361 38.05 4.86 6.92
N PRO A 362 39.34 4.47 6.99
CA PRO A 362 40.45 5.19 6.37
C PRO A 362 40.27 5.36 4.87
N ASP A 363 40.92 6.35 4.26
CA ASP A 363 40.72 6.73 2.87
C ASP A 363 40.90 5.59 1.86
N GLY A 364 41.88 4.71 2.08
CA GLY A 364 42.12 3.52 1.24
C GLY A 364 40.98 2.51 1.33
N GLU A 365 40.75 1.96 2.53
CA GLU A 365 39.70 0.97 2.80
C GLU A 365 38.30 1.49 2.44
N ARG A 366 38.05 2.80 2.65
CA ARG A 366 36.78 3.44 2.30
C ARG A 366 36.51 3.39 0.80
N ARG A 367 37.53 3.68 -0.04
CA ARG A 367 37.38 3.61 -1.49
C ARG A 367 37.12 2.17 -1.93
N GLU A 368 37.90 1.22 -1.42
CA GLU A 368 37.73 -0.21 -1.70
C GLU A 368 36.33 -0.71 -1.33
N CYS A 369 35.86 -0.40 -0.12
CA CYS A 369 34.51 -0.76 0.32
C CYS A 369 33.43 -0.19 -0.59
N LEU A 370 33.53 1.10 -0.94
CA LEU A 370 32.52 1.75 -1.80
C LEU A 370 32.55 1.20 -3.24
N THR A 371 33.72 0.84 -3.76
CA THR A 371 33.83 0.22 -5.09
C THR A 371 33.19 -1.17 -5.17
N GLU A 372 32.99 -1.86 -4.03
CA GLU A 372 32.26 -3.12 -3.99
C GLU A 372 30.79 -2.96 -3.59
N ILE A 373 30.50 -2.12 -2.59
CA ILE A 373 29.14 -1.90 -2.07
C ILE A 373 28.24 -1.23 -3.11
N VAL A 374 28.73 -0.20 -3.81
CA VAL A 374 27.90 0.57 -4.76
C VAL A 374 27.44 -0.30 -5.93
N PRO A 375 28.31 -1.04 -6.65
CA PRO A 375 27.85 -1.91 -7.74
C PRO A 375 26.91 -3.01 -7.28
N ARG A 376 27.13 -3.61 -6.11
CA ARG A 376 26.21 -4.62 -5.54
C ARG A 376 24.81 -4.05 -5.31
N PHE A 377 24.73 -2.87 -4.69
CA PHE A 377 23.45 -2.19 -4.52
C PHE A 377 22.81 -1.83 -5.86
N SER A 378 23.60 -1.32 -6.81
CA SER A 378 23.09 -0.98 -8.15
C SER A 378 22.50 -2.17 -8.89
N VAL A 379 23.12 -3.36 -8.83
CA VAL A 379 22.56 -4.57 -9.46
C VAL A 379 21.22 -4.94 -8.84
N VAL A 380 21.12 -4.96 -7.50
CA VAL A 380 19.87 -5.26 -6.81
C VAL A 380 18.80 -4.22 -7.15
N ALA A 381 19.16 -2.93 -7.17
CA ALA A 381 18.27 -1.84 -7.53
C ALA A 381 17.78 -1.96 -8.98
N SER A 382 18.66 -2.24 -9.95
CA SER A 382 18.29 -2.40 -11.36
C SER A 382 17.35 -3.58 -11.58
N LEU A 383 17.62 -4.73 -10.96
CA LEU A 383 16.72 -5.89 -11.03
C LEU A 383 15.36 -5.58 -10.39
N SER A 384 15.37 -4.85 -9.27
CA SER A 384 14.13 -4.44 -8.59
C SER A 384 13.31 -3.47 -9.46
N VAL A 385 13.94 -2.47 -10.07
CA VAL A 385 13.26 -1.53 -10.98
C VAL A 385 12.69 -2.27 -12.20
N ALA A 386 13.43 -3.22 -12.78
CA ALA A 386 12.91 -4.04 -13.88
C ALA A 386 11.66 -4.83 -13.46
N THR A 387 11.69 -5.45 -12.28
CA THR A 387 10.52 -6.16 -11.72
C THR A 387 9.34 -5.21 -11.48
N ILE A 388 9.58 -4.02 -10.91
CA ILE A 388 8.56 -2.97 -10.70
C ILE A 388 7.92 -2.55 -12.01
N ILE A 389 8.72 -2.36 -13.08
CA ILE A 389 8.19 -2.01 -14.41
C ILE A 389 7.31 -3.14 -14.95
N VAL A 390 7.79 -4.38 -14.93
CA VAL A 390 7.03 -5.53 -15.47
C VAL A 390 5.72 -5.73 -14.71
N THR A 391 5.78 -5.74 -13.38
CA THR A 391 4.59 -5.91 -12.53
C THR A 391 3.67 -4.71 -12.61
N GLY A 392 4.18 -3.48 -12.73
CA GLY A 392 3.37 -2.27 -12.90
C GLY A 392 2.64 -2.23 -14.25
N VAL A 393 3.30 -2.65 -15.34
CA VAL A 393 2.65 -2.81 -16.66
C VAL A 393 1.56 -3.88 -16.60
N PHE A 394 1.84 -5.01 -15.94
CA PHE A 394 0.86 -6.06 -15.73
C PHE A 394 -0.35 -5.54 -14.93
N SER A 395 -0.15 -4.85 -13.80
CA SER A 395 -1.25 -4.31 -13.00
C SER A 395 -2.04 -3.25 -13.78
N GLY A 396 -1.37 -2.42 -14.58
CA GLY A 396 -2.01 -1.48 -15.50
C GLY A 396 -2.94 -2.18 -16.49
N TRP A 397 -2.47 -3.24 -17.15
CA TRP A 397 -3.30 -4.05 -18.05
C TRP A 397 -4.46 -4.76 -17.32
N ALA A 398 -4.19 -5.29 -16.12
CA ALA A 398 -5.18 -6.02 -15.33
C ALA A 398 -6.33 -5.13 -14.81
N GLN A 399 -6.04 -3.86 -14.54
CA GLN A 399 -6.99 -2.93 -13.90
C GLN A 399 -7.57 -1.91 -14.88
N VAL A 400 -6.84 -1.55 -15.93
CA VAL A 400 -7.25 -0.60 -16.97
C VAL A 400 -7.51 -1.39 -18.25
N THR A 401 -8.76 -1.79 -18.46
CA THR A 401 -9.17 -2.73 -19.52
C THR A 401 -9.42 -2.07 -20.87
N VAL A 402 -9.55 -0.73 -20.93
CA VAL A 402 -9.78 0.05 -22.15
C VAL A 402 -8.81 1.24 -22.25
N VAL A 403 -8.48 1.70 -23.47
CA VAL A 403 -7.48 2.76 -23.68
C VAL A 403 -8.06 4.14 -23.33
N GLU A 404 -9.35 4.32 -23.58
CA GLU A 404 -10.11 5.53 -23.26
C GLU A 404 -10.07 5.85 -21.77
N ALA A 405 -10.03 4.80 -20.94
CA ALA A 405 -9.90 4.87 -19.51
C ALA A 405 -8.59 5.56 -19.04
N LEU A 406 -7.52 5.58 -19.85
CA LEU A 406 -6.28 6.32 -19.54
C LEU A 406 -6.48 7.85 -19.50
N ASN A 407 -7.53 8.36 -20.15
CA ASN A 407 -7.88 9.78 -20.09
C ASN A 407 -8.77 10.13 -18.91
N THR A 408 -9.17 9.12 -18.13
CA THR A 408 -9.94 9.30 -16.91
C THR A 408 -9.02 9.16 -15.70
N PRO A 409 -9.26 9.87 -14.59
CA PRO A 409 -8.38 9.77 -13.43
C PRO A 409 -8.35 8.39 -12.76
N TYR A 410 -9.29 7.48 -13.10
CA TYR A 410 -9.45 6.18 -12.43
C TYR A 410 -9.72 5.00 -13.37
N GLY A 411 -9.53 5.16 -14.67
CA GLY A 411 -9.66 4.05 -15.60
C GLY A 411 -11.09 3.57 -15.86
N ILE A 412 -12.12 4.39 -15.62
CA ILE A 412 -13.54 4.03 -15.79
C ILE A 412 -14.09 4.83 -16.98
N THR A 413 -14.73 4.15 -17.94
CA THR A 413 -15.52 4.76 -19.02
C THR A 413 -17.01 4.69 -18.72
#